data_AF-A0A2N3EKN4-F1
#
_entry.id   AF-A0A2N3EKN4-F1
#
_cell.length_a   1.000
_cell.length_b   1.000
_cell.length_c   1.000
_cell.angle_alpha   90.00
_cell.angle_beta   90.00
_cell.angle_gamma   90.00
#
_symmetry.space_group_name_H-M   'P 1'
#
loop_
_entity.id
_entity.type
_entity.pdbx_description
1 polymer ?
#
loop_
_entity_poly.entity_id
_entity_poly.type
_entity_poly.pdbx_seq_one_letter_code
_entity_poly.pdbx_strand_id
1 'polypeptide(L)'
;MNTVETWAEAISLQLDQDGRPALSTVLSHIRAAIIESGFTSRGRITSGLKEAYRPFAIDPSALSDVIEEALRLLLLSGDIDQFATSAGRGYAATPPRRISWGGDKTTLLGAISNNLSEKIVRHIDASETFSDPIVSFDLVAELGRPEWRSILVALGGADAPTGTAAELYSHAQARAASGERFSLDEPEKVAIISCRSEFFGKAENAPSGRWQRVAGNGCFPATIRAGYTNRNVILHIADTEATLWQPPTQDIWRWIVVGQTLAQGDQVLRYDPASSRLDFLTPPPRQAERAALIAGTQTGPWSWFVDEPAYDIIATLMGRPQ
;
A
#
# COMPACT_ATOMS: atom_id res chain seq x y z
N MET A 1 19.97 0.99 38.29
CA MET A 1 18.99 1.03 37.20
C MET A 1 18.39 2.41 37.16
N ASN A 2 18.52 3.10 36.02
CA ASN A 2 17.92 4.41 35.81
C ASN A 2 16.39 4.23 35.67
N THR A 3 15.58 5.11 36.27
CA THR A 3 14.12 5.04 36.21
C THR A 3 13.58 5.03 34.78
N VAL A 4 14.32 5.64 33.85
CA VAL A 4 14.01 5.65 32.42
C VAL A 4 14.22 4.28 31.77
N GLU A 5 15.28 3.54 32.13
CA GLU A 5 15.56 2.20 31.59
C GLU A 5 14.51 1.20 32.05
N THR A 6 14.13 1.25 33.33
CA THR A 6 13.06 0.40 33.88
C THR A 6 11.72 0.69 33.23
N TRP A 7 11.44 1.95 32.88
CA TRP A 7 10.22 2.30 32.14
C TRP A 7 10.25 1.78 30.70
N ALA A 8 11.39 1.89 30.01
CA ALA A 8 11.55 1.34 28.66
C ALA A 8 11.34 -0.18 28.64
N GLU A 9 11.92 -0.91 29.59
CA GLU A 9 11.71 -2.34 29.76
C GLU A 9 10.24 -2.67 30.05
N ALA A 10 9.60 -1.92 30.95
CA ALA A 10 8.21 -2.14 31.35
C ALA A 10 7.20 -1.99 30.19
N ILE A 11 7.47 -1.06 29.27
CA ILE A 11 6.62 -0.86 28.08
C ILE A 11 7.19 -1.56 26.84
N SER A 12 8.29 -2.31 26.96
CA SER A 12 8.99 -2.95 25.84
C SER A 12 9.37 -1.96 24.72
N LEU A 13 9.79 -0.73 25.07
CA LEU A 13 10.20 0.28 24.09
C LEU A 13 11.58 -0.04 23.51
N GLN A 14 11.61 -0.27 22.20
CA GLN A 14 12.86 -0.29 21.42
C GLN A 14 13.00 0.99 20.61
N LEU A 15 14.22 1.55 20.59
CA LEU A 15 14.59 2.67 19.74
C LEU A 15 15.43 2.17 18.56
N ASP A 16 15.29 2.82 17.41
CA ASP A 16 16.14 2.61 16.25
C ASP A 16 17.50 3.34 16.40
N GLN A 17 18.33 3.23 15.37
CA GLN A 17 19.66 3.84 15.35
C GLN A 17 19.63 5.37 15.39
N ASP A 18 18.51 5.98 15.03
CA ASP A 18 18.30 7.43 15.02
C ASP A 18 17.63 7.92 16.33
N GLY A 19 17.46 7.02 17.31
CA GLY A 19 16.81 7.34 18.59
C GLY A 19 15.29 7.49 18.49
N ARG A 20 14.67 7.05 17.39
CA ARG A 20 13.21 7.07 17.20
C ARG A 20 12.62 5.75 17.68
N PRO A 21 11.35 5.73 18.11
CA PRO A 21 10.66 4.48 18.43
C PRO A 21 10.66 3.53 17.23
N ALA A 22 11.08 2.30 17.44
CA ALA A 22 10.98 1.27 16.43
C ALA A 22 9.51 1.07 16.03
N LEU A 23 9.26 0.96 14.72
CA LEU A 23 7.91 0.83 14.16
C LEU A 23 7.16 -0.39 14.72
N SER A 24 7.88 -1.52 14.89
CA SER A 24 7.42 -2.74 15.55
C SER A 24 6.80 -2.48 16.93
N THR A 25 7.50 -1.70 17.75
CA THR A 25 7.06 -1.33 19.10
C THR A 25 5.77 -0.52 19.05
N VAL A 26 5.73 0.53 18.22
CA VAL A 26 4.55 1.41 18.11
C VAL A 26 3.33 0.62 17.61
N LEU A 27 3.53 -0.28 16.63
CA LEU A 27 2.49 -1.20 16.16
C LEU A 27 1.96 -2.09 17.29
N SER A 28 2.85 -2.68 18.10
CA SER A 28 2.50 -3.51 19.25
C SER A 28 1.64 -2.74 20.26
N HIS A 29 2.04 -1.52 20.62
CA HIS A 29 1.30 -0.68 21.57
C HIS A 29 -0.07 -0.26 21.04
N ILE A 30 -0.17 0.13 19.76
CA ILE A 30 -1.45 0.47 19.14
C ILE A 30 -2.37 -0.74 19.12
N ARG A 31 -1.86 -1.91 18.72
CA ARG A 31 -2.60 -3.16 18.70
C ARG A 31 -3.11 -3.53 20.10
N ALA A 32 -2.24 -3.49 21.11
CA ALA A 32 -2.60 -3.78 22.49
C ALA A 32 -3.70 -2.84 23.00
N ALA A 33 -3.55 -1.53 22.78
CA ALA A 33 -4.53 -0.54 23.20
C ALA A 33 -5.91 -0.75 22.53
N ILE A 34 -5.93 -1.13 21.26
CA ILE A 34 -7.18 -1.42 20.53
C ILE A 34 -7.80 -2.73 21.01
N ILE A 35 -7.02 -3.78 21.22
CA ILE A 35 -7.53 -5.08 21.71
C ILE A 35 -8.11 -4.92 23.11
N GLU A 36 -7.42 -4.22 24.00
CA GLU A 36 -7.86 -4.01 25.39
C GLU A 36 -9.12 -3.15 25.47
N SER A 37 -9.19 -2.06 24.69
CA SER A 37 -10.32 -1.13 24.74
C SER A 37 -11.49 -1.54 23.84
N GLY A 38 -11.28 -2.49 22.93
CA GLY A 38 -12.19 -2.84 21.83
C GLY A 38 -12.27 -1.78 20.72
N PHE A 39 -12.32 -0.50 21.11
CA PHE A 39 -12.32 0.64 20.21
C PHE A 39 -11.49 1.79 20.78
N THR A 40 -10.61 2.37 19.96
CA THR A 40 -9.73 3.47 20.37
C THR A 40 -9.73 4.59 19.34
N SER A 41 -9.98 5.82 19.78
CA SER A 41 -9.89 7.00 18.91
C SER A 41 -8.45 7.33 18.54
N ARG A 42 -8.23 7.95 17.37
CA ARG A 42 -6.89 8.41 16.96
C ARG A 42 -6.26 9.33 18.02
N GLY A 43 -7.04 10.25 18.59
CA GLY A 43 -6.58 11.15 19.63
C GLY A 43 -6.11 10.42 20.90
N ARG A 44 -6.82 9.36 21.33
CA ARG A 44 -6.42 8.55 22.48
C ARG A 44 -5.14 7.77 22.21
N ILE A 45 -4.98 7.22 21.00
CA ILE A 45 -3.73 6.57 20.59
C ILE A 45 -2.56 7.57 20.66
N THR A 46 -2.69 8.71 20.00
CA THR A 46 -1.62 9.71 19.93
C THR A 46 -1.26 10.26 21.30
N SER A 47 -2.24 10.65 22.11
CA SER A 47 -1.99 11.18 23.45
C SER A 47 -1.43 10.12 24.41
N GLY A 48 -1.93 8.88 24.32
CA GLY A 48 -1.44 7.77 25.14
C GLY A 48 0.03 7.44 24.85
N LEU A 49 0.40 7.35 23.57
CA LEU A 49 1.79 7.14 23.17
C LEU A 49 2.70 8.32 23.54
N LYS A 50 2.24 9.57 23.34
CA LYS A 50 3.00 10.76 23.76
C LYS A 50 3.26 10.78 25.27
N GLU A 51 2.28 10.38 26.08
CA GLU A 51 2.43 10.30 27.52
C GLU A 51 3.40 9.17 27.92
N ALA A 52 3.19 7.97 27.38
CA ALA A 52 4.03 6.80 27.65
C ALA A 52 5.49 7.05 27.26
N TYR A 53 5.73 7.80 26.18
CA TYR A 53 7.05 8.05 25.62
C TYR A 53 7.69 9.35 26.11
N ARG A 54 6.97 10.17 26.89
CA ARG A 54 7.48 11.45 27.42
C ARG A 54 8.83 11.32 28.13
N PRO A 55 9.11 10.28 28.95
CA PRO A 55 10.38 10.16 29.66
C PRO A 55 11.61 10.05 28.75
N PHE A 56 11.45 9.71 27.49
CA PHE A 56 12.55 9.48 26.53
C PHE A 56 12.90 10.70 25.68
N ALA A 57 12.20 11.82 25.86
CA ALA A 57 12.42 13.06 25.10
C ALA A 57 12.41 12.86 23.56
N ILE A 58 11.58 11.94 23.07
CA ILE A 58 11.40 11.66 21.64
C ILE A 58 10.81 12.90 20.94
N ASP A 59 11.36 13.24 19.77
CA ASP A 59 10.85 14.32 18.95
C ASP A 59 9.35 14.11 18.57
N PRO A 60 8.46 15.08 18.85
CA PRO A 60 7.03 14.92 18.60
C PRO A 60 6.67 14.73 17.12
N SER A 61 7.46 15.27 16.18
CA SER A 61 7.20 15.10 14.75
C SER A 61 7.56 13.70 14.29
N ALA A 62 8.74 13.20 14.69
CA ALA A 62 9.16 11.83 14.43
C ALA A 62 8.19 10.80 15.01
N LEU A 63 7.71 11.01 16.24
CA LEU A 63 6.69 10.12 16.84
C LEU A 63 5.38 10.15 16.05
N SER A 64 4.96 11.32 15.57
CA SER A 64 3.73 11.44 14.78
C SER A 64 3.83 10.67 13.46
N ASP A 65 4.97 10.77 12.77
CA ASP A 65 5.24 10.04 11.52
C ASP A 65 5.20 8.52 11.74
N VAL A 66 5.84 8.01 12.81
CA VAL A 66 5.83 6.57 13.13
C VAL A 66 4.43 6.08 13.50
N ILE A 67 3.64 6.88 14.22
CA ILE A 67 2.23 6.56 14.54
C ILE A 67 1.39 6.48 13.26
N GLU A 68 1.57 7.42 12.34
CA GLU A 68 0.85 7.42 11.06
C GLU A 68 1.18 6.20 10.22
N GLU A 69 2.46 5.85 10.14
CA GLU A 69 2.91 4.66 9.42
C GLU A 69 2.42 3.36 10.08
N ALA A 70 2.45 3.28 11.40
CA ALA A 70 1.92 2.14 12.14
C ALA A 70 0.42 1.94 11.87
N LEU A 71 -0.39 3.01 11.96
CA LEU A 71 -1.81 2.96 11.63
C LEU A 71 -2.05 2.58 10.17
N ARG A 72 -1.25 3.11 9.24
CA ARG A 72 -1.32 2.75 7.82
C ARG A 72 -1.11 1.26 7.61
N LEU A 73 -0.09 0.68 8.24
CA LEU A 73 0.25 -0.74 8.10
C LEU A 73 -0.80 -1.67 8.73
N LEU A 74 -1.34 -1.33 9.90
CA LEU A 74 -2.42 -2.10 10.54
C LEU A 74 -3.71 -2.09 9.70
N LEU A 75 -4.05 -0.95 9.11
CA LEU A 75 -5.18 -0.84 8.19
C LEU A 75 -4.92 -1.57 6.88
N LEU A 76 -3.71 -1.46 6.34
CA LEU A 76 -3.35 -2.09 5.07
C LEU A 76 -3.36 -3.62 5.19
N SER A 77 -2.79 -4.18 6.26
CA SER A 77 -2.84 -5.62 6.50
C SER A 77 -4.25 -6.13 6.77
N GLY A 78 -5.13 -5.27 7.32
CA GLY A 78 -6.48 -5.64 7.77
C GLY A 78 -6.49 -6.21 9.17
N ASP A 79 -5.49 -5.84 9.98
CA ASP A 79 -5.40 -6.16 11.41
C ASP A 79 -6.41 -5.33 12.22
N ILE A 80 -6.69 -4.10 11.77
CA ILE A 80 -7.68 -3.20 12.35
C ILE A 80 -8.56 -2.58 11.25
N ASP A 81 -9.76 -2.16 11.64
CA ASP A 81 -10.66 -1.34 10.82
C ASP A 81 -10.68 0.10 11.32
N GLN A 82 -10.94 1.03 10.39
CA GLN A 82 -11.15 2.44 10.70
C GLN A 82 -12.63 2.80 10.60
N PHE A 83 -13.11 3.52 11.61
CA PHE A 83 -14.46 4.05 11.67
C PHE A 83 -14.43 5.57 11.73
N ALA A 84 -15.30 6.21 10.94
CA ALA A 84 -15.58 7.63 11.04
C ALA A 84 -16.68 7.86 12.07
N THR A 85 -16.39 8.63 13.11
CA THR A 85 -17.32 9.02 14.17
C THR A 85 -17.49 10.54 14.18
N SER A 86 -18.48 11.04 14.92
CA SER A 86 -18.66 12.49 15.14
C SER A 86 -17.46 13.15 15.84
N ALA A 87 -16.67 12.39 16.59
CA ALA A 87 -15.45 12.84 17.27
C ALA A 87 -14.17 12.63 16.43
N GLY A 88 -14.31 12.26 15.15
CA GLY A 88 -13.21 11.97 14.24
C GLY A 88 -12.99 10.48 14.00
N ARG A 89 -11.74 10.09 13.71
CA ARG A 89 -11.39 8.71 13.34
C ARG A 89 -11.14 7.86 14.58
N GLY A 90 -11.66 6.64 14.60
CA GLY A 90 -11.31 5.61 15.58
C GLY A 90 -11.07 4.26 14.93
N TYR A 91 -10.55 3.33 15.72
CA TYR A 91 -10.07 2.04 15.25
C TYR A 91 -10.55 0.92 16.15
N ALA A 92 -10.92 -0.22 15.55
CA ALA A 92 -11.23 -1.46 16.25
C ALA A 92 -10.47 -2.61 15.61
N ALA A 93 -10.14 -3.64 16.37
CA ALA A 93 -9.50 -4.83 15.82
C ALA A 93 -10.49 -5.60 14.94
N THR A 94 -9.99 -6.17 13.84
CA THR A 94 -10.80 -7.08 13.01
C THR A 94 -10.96 -8.44 13.73
N PRO A 95 -11.92 -9.28 13.32
CA PRO A 95 -12.05 -10.62 13.86
C PRO A 95 -10.76 -11.45 13.72
N PRO A 96 -10.38 -12.22 14.75
CA PRO A 96 -9.17 -13.02 14.74
C PRO A 96 -9.24 -14.09 13.64
N ARG A 97 -8.22 -14.11 12.78
CA ARG A 97 -8.15 -15.07 11.68
C ARG A 97 -6.72 -15.36 11.25
N ARG A 98 -6.53 -16.56 10.71
CA ARG A 98 -5.28 -17.06 10.16
C ARG A 98 -5.34 -17.02 8.64
N ILE A 99 -4.34 -16.43 7.99
CA ILE A 99 -4.25 -16.33 6.55
C ILE A 99 -3.13 -17.25 6.05
N SER A 100 -3.46 -18.17 5.14
CA SER A 100 -2.52 -19.12 4.55
C SER A 100 -2.42 -18.89 3.03
N TRP A 101 -1.25 -19.16 2.46
CA TRP A 101 -1.02 -19.05 1.01
C TRP A 101 -0.31 -20.27 0.42
N GLY A 102 -0.24 -21.38 1.18
CA GLY A 102 0.44 -22.61 0.77
C GLY A 102 1.94 -22.66 1.08
N GLY A 103 2.50 -21.63 1.71
CA GLY A 103 3.88 -21.60 2.19
C GLY A 103 4.10 -22.30 3.54
N ASP A 104 5.33 -22.22 4.05
CA ASP A 104 5.72 -22.71 5.38
C ASP A 104 5.25 -21.81 6.53
N LYS A 105 4.77 -20.62 6.19
CA LYS A 105 4.27 -19.60 7.11
C LYS A 105 2.82 -19.26 6.85
N THR A 106 2.21 -18.71 7.88
CA THR A 106 0.88 -18.11 7.84
C THR A 106 0.88 -16.80 8.62
N THR A 107 -0.15 -15.98 8.42
CA THR A 107 -0.29 -14.69 9.09
C THR A 107 -1.48 -14.68 10.03
N LEU A 108 -1.28 -14.12 11.23
CA LEU A 108 -2.35 -13.87 12.19
C LEU A 108 -2.80 -12.41 12.13
N LEU A 109 -4.09 -12.19 11.87
CA LEU A 109 -4.73 -10.88 11.83
C LEU A 109 -5.83 -10.76 12.89
N GLY A 110 -6.11 -9.53 13.32
CA GLY A 110 -7.24 -9.19 14.18
C GLY A 110 -6.93 -9.25 15.67
N ALA A 111 -7.98 -9.38 16.49
CA ALA A 111 -7.90 -9.40 17.95
C ALA A 111 -7.31 -10.71 18.51
N ILE A 112 -6.03 -10.95 18.26
CA ILE A 112 -5.29 -12.11 18.78
C ILE A 112 -4.29 -11.61 19.82
N SER A 113 -4.42 -12.10 21.05
CA SER A 113 -3.41 -11.93 22.10
C SER A 113 -2.36 -13.02 21.96
N ASN A 114 -1.19 -12.70 21.38
CA ASN A 114 -0.05 -13.60 21.36
C ASN A 114 1.24 -12.84 21.71
N ASN A 115 2.27 -13.58 22.14
CA ASN A 115 3.59 -13.02 22.47
C ASN A 115 4.38 -12.55 21.22
N LEU A 116 3.79 -12.64 20.03
CA LEU A 116 4.38 -12.22 18.75
C LEU A 116 3.96 -10.79 18.37
N SER A 117 3.46 -10.01 19.31
CA SER A 117 2.87 -8.68 19.10
C SER A 117 3.85 -7.64 18.55
N GLU A 118 5.16 -7.89 18.60
CA GLU A 118 6.19 -6.96 18.15
C GLU A 118 6.44 -6.98 16.63
N LYS A 119 5.98 -7.99 15.89
CA LYS A 119 6.17 -8.01 14.43
C LYS A 119 5.19 -7.07 13.72
N ILE A 120 5.63 -6.48 12.60
CA ILE A 120 4.78 -5.63 11.74
C ILE A 120 3.53 -6.40 11.32
N VAL A 121 3.75 -7.59 10.76
CA VAL A 121 2.74 -8.61 10.51
C VAL A 121 3.14 -9.86 11.26
N ARG A 122 2.17 -10.51 11.90
CA ARG A 122 2.41 -11.66 12.78
C ARG A 122 2.51 -12.94 11.96
N HIS A 123 3.70 -13.16 11.37
CA HIS A 123 4.05 -14.43 10.73
C HIS A 123 4.39 -15.50 11.76
N ILE A 124 3.73 -16.64 11.60
CA ILE A 124 3.89 -17.87 12.38
C ILE A 124 4.14 -19.06 11.45
N ASP A 125 4.68 -20.14 11.99
CA ASP A 125 4.84 -21.38 11.23
C ASP A 125 3.48 -21.99 10.89
N ALA A 126 3.35 -22.57 9.70
CA ALA A 126 2.12 -23.21 9.22
C ALA A 126 1.69 -24.38 10.14
N SER A 127 2.62 -25.03 10.83
CA SER A 127 2.35 -26.10 11.78
C SER A 127 1.89 -25.63 13.16
N GLU A 128 1.95 -24.34 13.47
CA GLU A 128 1.59 -23.83 14.80
C GLU A 128 0.08 -24.01 15.06
N THR A 129 -0.23 -24.56 16.24
CA THR A 129 -1.60 -24.84 16.71
C THR A 129 -1.98 -23.91 17.85
N PHE A 130 -3.20 -23.38 17.82
CA PHE A 130 -3.72 -22.49 18.84
C PHE A 130 -4.64 -23.24 19.81
N SER A 131 -4.63 -22.83 21.08
CA SER A 131 -5.57 -23.35 22.09
C SER A 131 -7.02 -22.96 21.78
N ASP A 132 -7.21 -21.76 21.22
CA ASP A 132 -8.51 -21.25 20.81
C ASP A 132 -8.73 -21.47 19.31
N PRO A 133 -9.97 -21.77 18.88
CA PRO A 133 -10.29 -21.98 17.47
C PRO A 133 -10.16 -20.65 16.69
N ILE A 134 -9.11 -20.53 15.89
CA ILE A 134 -8.92 -19.42 14.95
C ILE A 134 -9.38 -19.88 13.56
N VAL A 135 -10.25 -19.11 12.92
CA VAL A 135 -10.71 -19.41 11.56
C VAL A 135 -9.55 -19.19 10.57
N SER A 136 -9.35 -20.17 9.69
CA SER A 136 -8.34 -20.09 8.63
C SER A 136 -8.96 -19.70 7.29
N PHE A 137 -8.30 -18.80 6.57
CA PHE A 137 -8.64 -18.37 5.22
C PHE A 137 -7.43 -18.49 4.30
N ASP A 138 -7.68 -18.76 3.03
CA ASP A 138 -6.67 -18.60 1.99
C ASP A 138 -6.45 -17.12 1.69
N LEU A 139 -5.22 -16.73 1.36
CA LEU A 139 -4.85 -15.36 1.02
C LEU A 139 -5.68 -14.82 -0.14
N VAL A 140 -5.98 -15.66 -1.14
CA VAL A 140 -6.86 -15.30 -2.26
C VAL A 140 -8.27 -14.95 -1.76
N ALA A 141 -8.81 -15.71 -0.80
CA ALA A 141 -10.13 -15.46 -0.24
C ALA A 141 -10.16 -14.18 0.62
N GLU A 142 -9.11 -13.93 1.40
CA GLU A 142 -8.95 -12.71 2.20
C GLU A 142 -8.83 -11.44 1.35
N LEU A 143 -8.14 -11.52 0.21
CA LEU A 143 -7.95 -10.39 -0.71
C LEU A 143 -9.16 -10.16 -1.62
N GLY A 144 -9.93 -11.21 -1.89
CA GLY A 144 -11.07 -11.17 -2.80
C GLY A 144 -10.67 -11.01 -4.27
N ARG A 145 -11.64 -10.59 -5.10
CA ARG A 145 -11.41 -10.39 -6.54
C ARG A 145 -10.42 -9.23 -6.78
N PRO A 146 -9.66 -9.22 -7.90
CA PRO A 146 -8.80 -8.10 -8.25
C PRO A 146 -9.56 -6.76 -8.26
N GLU A 147 -9.05 -5.79 -7.51
CA GLU A 147 -9.76 -4.53 -7.23
C GLU A 147 -9.97 -3.69 -8.49
N TRP A 148 -9.08 -3.78 -9.48
CA TRP A 148 -9.23 -3.11 -10.78
C TRP A 148 -10.55 -3.46 -11.48
N ARG A 149 -11.10 -4.68 -11.27
CA ARG A 149 -12.40 -5.08 -11.82
C ARG A 149 -13.54 -4.30 -11.16
N SER A 150 -13.50 -4.16 -9.84
CA SER A 150 -14.50 -3.40 -9.08
C SER A 150 -14.42 -1.92 -9.43
N ILE A 151 -13.20 -1.39 -9.59
CA ILE A 151 -12.96 -0.02 -10.06
C ILE A 151 -13.55 0.17 -11.47
N LEU A 152 -13.29 -0.74 -12.41
CA LEU A 152 -13.81 -0.66 -13.77
C LEU A 152 -15.34 -0.57 -13.79
N VAL A 153 -16.03 -1.44 -13.04
CA VAL A 153 -17.49 -1.43 -12.93
C VAL A 153 -18.00 -0.14 -12.26
N ALA A 154 -17.36 0.31 -11.18
CA ALA A 154 -17.72 1.56 -10.50
C ALA A 154 -17.55 2.80 -11.41
N LEU A 155 -16.60 2.72 -12.35
CA LEU A 155 -16.42 3.72 -13.41
C LEU A 155 -17.32 3.47 -14.62
N GLY A 156 -18.27 2.53 -14.58
CA GLY A 156 -19.23 2.26 -15.66
C GLY A 156 -18.66 1.50 -16.85
N GLY A 157 -17.51 0.82 -16.69
CA GLY A 157 -17.00 -0.13 -17.67
C GLY A 157 -17.60 -1.54 -17.49
N ALA A 158 -17.34 -2.41 -18.47
CA ALA A 158 -17.79 -3.80 -18.45
C ALA A 158 -16.67 -4.74 -18.00
N ASP A 159 -16.95 -5.61 -17.02
CA ASP A 159 -16.00 -6.60 -16.49
C ASP A 159 -16.03 -7.87 -17.33
N ALA A 160 -14.97 -8.16 -18.09
CA ALA A 160 -14.84 -9.38 -18.87
C ALA A 160 -14.13 -10.49 -18.05
N PRO A 161 -14.56 -11.76 -18.08
CA PRO A 161 -13.95 -12.82 -17.28
C PRO A 161 -12.43 -12.97 -17.48
N THR A 162 -11.96 -12.85 -18.72
CA THR A 162 -10.54 -12.96 -19.10
C THR A 162 -9.80 -11.62 -19.09
N GLY A 163 -10.45 -10.56 -18.62
CA GLY A 163 -9.89 -9.22 -18.63
C GLY A 163 -8.69 -9.05 -17.71
N THR A 164 -7.92 -8.01 -17.98
CA THR A 164 -6.78 -7.57 -17.14
C THR A 164 -6.92 -6.09 -16.81
N ALA A 165 -6.04 -5.56 -15.95
CA ALA A 165 -6.00 -4.13 -15.65
C ALA A 165 -5.79 -3.25 -16.91
N ALA A 166 -5.34 -3.80 -18.04
CA ALA A 166 -5.29 -3.09 -19.33
C ALA A 166 -6.67 -2.57 -19.76
N GLU A 167 -7.76 -3.30 -19.45
CA GLU A 167 -9.13 -2.86 -19.74
C GLU A 167 -9.50 -1.60 -18.93
N LEU A 168 -9.07 -1.55 -17.67
CA LEU A 168 -9.24 -0.36 -16.83
C LEU A 168 -8.48 0.84 -17.41
N TYR A 169 -7.27 0.62 -17.94
CA TYR A 169 -6.53 1.68 -18.63
C TYR A 169 -7.24 2.12 -19.91
N SER A 170 -7.72 1.21 -20.77
CA SER A 170 -8.49 1.57 -21.97
C SER A 170 -9.74 2.39 -21.64
N HIS A 171 -10.45 2.04 -20.56
CA HIS A 171 -11.59 2.82 -20.08
C HIS A 171 -11.17 4.21 -19.58
N ALA A 172 -10.04 4.30 -18.89
CA ALA A 172 -9.46 5.56 -18.44
C ALA A 172 -9.01 6.46 -19.62
N GLN A 173 -8.51 5.87 -20.71
CA GLN A 173 -8.18 6.61 -21.94
C GLN A 173 -9.43 7.27 -22.54
N ALA A 174 -10.55 6.53 -22.62
CA ALA A 174 -11.82 7.07 -23.10
C ALA A 174 -12.31 8.24 -22.24
N ARG A 175 -12.21 8.13 -20.91
CA ARG A 175 -12.56 9.21 -19.97
C ARG A 175 -11.66 10.43 -20.11
N ALA A 176 -10.36 10.23 -20.34
CA ALA A 176 -9.42 11.32 -20.57
C ALA A 176 -9.71 12.04 -21.89
N ALA A 177 -10.00 11.29 -22.96
CA ALA A 177 -10.33 11.86 -24.27
C ALA A 177 -11.56 12.78 -24.20
N SER A 178 -12.61 12.40 -23.46
CA SER A 178 -13.79 13.23 -23.19
C SER A 178 -13.67 14.11 -21.95
N GLY A 179 -12.44 14.31 -21.44
CA GLY A 179 -12.16 14.93 -20.16
C GLY A 179 -12.18 16.46 -20.16
N GLU A 180 -11.66 17.03 -19.08
CA GLU A 180 -11.47 18.48 -18.93
C GLU A 180 -10.38 18.95 -19.91
N ARG A 181 -10.58 20.06 -20.61
CA ARG A 181 -9.53 20.67 -21.43
C ARG A 181 -8.36 21.09 -20.56
N PHE A 182 -7.15 20.83 -21.04
CA PHE A 182 -5.92 21.18 -20.35
C PHE A 182 -4.99 21.95 -21.28
N SER A 183 -4.35 23.00 -20.76
CA SER A 183 -3.34 23.73 -21.54
C SER A 183 -1.95 23.15 -21.30
N LEU A 184 -1.21 22.94 -22.39
CA LEU A 184 0.19 22.49 -22.36
C LEU A 184 1.19 23.65 -22.44
N ASP A 185 0.77 24.87 -22.07
CA ASP A 185 1.64 26.07 -22.11
C ASP A 185 2.86 25.97 -21.18
N GLU A 186 2.76 25.16 -20.11
CA GLU A 186 3.83 24.91 -19.13
C GLU A 186 4.21 23.42 -19.12
N PRO A 187 4.75 22.88 -20.22
CA PRO A 187 5.00 21.44 -20.38
C PRO A 187 6.04 20.91 -19.37
N GLU A 188 6.90 21.77 -18.82
CA GLU A 188 7.85 21.44 -17.76
C GLU A 188 7.18 21.14 -16.39
N LYS A 189 5.91 21.51 -16.21
CA LYS A 189 5.12 21.14 -15.03
C LYS A 189 4.39 19.81 -15.20
N VAL A 190 4.50 19.19 -16.36
CA VAL A 190 3.87 17.92 -16.68
C VAL A 190 4.94 16.83 -16.81
N ALA A 191 4.73 15.72 -16.11
CA ALA A 191 5.49 14.50 -16.28
C ALA A 191 4.54 13.38 -16.70
N ILE A 192 4.85 12.70 -17.79
CA ILE A 192 4.06 11.59 -18.32
C ILE A 192 4.83 10.27 -18.17
N ILE A 193 4.10 9.17 -18.04
CA ILE A 193 4.67 7.83 -18.07
C ILE A 193 4.61 7.35 -19.52
N SER A 194 5.76 7.38 -20.20
CA SER A 194 5.87 6.97 -21.61
C SER A 194 7.15 6.20 -21.95
N CYS A 195 8.16 6.19 -21.06
CA CYS A 195 9.38 5.43 -21.28
C CYS A 195 9.23 3.99 -20.74
N ARG A 196 9.83 3.03 -21.45
CA ARG A 196 9.93 1.63 -21.03
C ARG A 196 11.23 1.45 -20.21
N SER A 197 11.09 1.25 -18.92
CA SER A 197 12.21 1.03 -17.98
C SER A 197 11.74 0.17 -16.80
N GLU A 198 12.62 -0.54 -16.11
CA GLU A 198 12.24 -1.22 -14.86
C GLU A 198 12.14 -0.26 -13.67
N PHE A 199 12.82 0.89 -13.73
CA PHE A 199 12.82 1.88 -12.67
C PHE A 199 11.76 2.96 -12.91
N PHE A 200 10.91 3.20 -11.93
CA PHE A 200 9.81 4.15 -12.09
C PHE A 200 10.25 5.62 -11.94
N GLY A 201 11.26 5.94 -11.12
CA GLY A 201 11.74 7.32 -10.93
C GLY A 201 10.80 8.24 -10.16
N LYS A 202 11.19 9.52 -10.05
CA LYS A 202 10.37 10.58 -9.44
C LYS A 202 9.84 11.51 -10.54
N ALA A 203 8.53 11.76 -10.56
CA ALA A 203 7.88 12.63 -11.54
C ALA A 203 8.51 14.04 -11.59
N GLU A 204 8.84 14.60 -10.42
CA GLU A 204 9.44 15.94 -10.29
C GLU A 204 10.79 16.09 -11.02
N ASN A 205 11.51 14.98 -11.16
CA ASN A 205 12.83 14.92 -11.77
C ASN A 205 12.77 14.46 -13.24
N ALA A 206 11.61 14.46 -13.89
CA ALA A 206 11.48 14.00 -15.26
C ALA A 206 12.42 14.80 -16.22
N PRO A 207 13.18 14.13 -17.11
CA PRO A 207 13.18 12.69 -17.37
C PRO A 207 13.88 11.87 -16.27
N SER A 208 13.19 10.86 -15.72
CA SER A 208 13.70 9.99 -14.65
C SER A 208 12.95 8.65 -14.66
N GLY A 209 13.68 7.54 -14.84
CA GLY A 209 13.04 6.22 -14.94
C GLY A 209 12.03 6.17 -16.08
N ARG A 210 10.78 5.79 -15.77
CA ARG A 210 9.66 5.77 -16.74
C ARG A 210 9.08 7.16 -17.04
N TRP A 211 9.37 8.16 -16.22
CA TRP A 211 8.84 9.52 -16.39
C TRP A 211 9.58 10.26 -17.51
N GLN A 212 8.79 10.93 -18.36
CA GLN A 212 9.24 11.76 -19.46
C GLN A 212 8.47 13.09 -19.48
N ARG A 213 8.95 14.03 -20.29
CA ARG A 213 8.19 15.23 -20.65
C ARG A 213 7.27 14.93 -21.82
N VAL A 214 6.24 15.76 -21.96
CA VAL A 214 5.31 15.68 -23.09
C VAL A 214 6.10 15.94 -24.38
N ALA A 215 6.11 14.97 -25.29
CA ALA A 215 6.86 15.05 -26.55
C ALA A 215 6.03 14.67 -27.79
N GLY A 216 4.76 14.26 -27.62
CA GLY A 216 3.90 13.87 -28.73
C GLY A 216 2.52 13.42 -28.30
N ASN A 217 1.72 13.02 -29.30
CA ASN A 217 0.36 12.55 -29.13
C ASN A 217 0.30 11.21 -28.38
N GLY A 218 -0.81 10.97 -27.70
CA GLY A 218 -1.09 9.73 -27.00
C GLY A 218 -1.88 9.94 -25.72
N CYS A 219 -2.07 8.86 -24.96
CA CYS A 219 -2.74 8.92 -23.67
C CYS A 219 -1.84 8.33 -22.59
N PHE A 220 -1.55 9.10 -21.56
CA PHE A 220 -0.52 8.76 -20.59
C PHE A 220 -1.04 8.94 -19.17
N PRO A 221 -0.78 7.99 -18.25
CA PRO A 221 -0.75 8.32 -16.84
C PRO A 221 0.28 9.43 -16.61
N ALA A 222 -0.11 10.48 -15.89
CA ALA A 222 0.69 11.69 -15.74
C ALA A 222 0.58 12.27 -14.34
N THR A 223 1.55 13.11 -13.99
CA THR A 223 1.53 13.97 -12.82
C THR A 223 1.70 15.42 -13.28
N ILE A 224 0.79 16.29 -12.84
CA ILE A 224 0.83 17.74 -13.09
C ILE A 224 1.19 18.44 -11.79
N ARG A 225 2.20 19.31 -11.83
CA ARG A 225 2.58 20.15 -10.70
C ARG A 225 1.68 21.38 -10.63
N ALA A 226 0.91 21.52 -9.55
CA ALA A 226 0.07 22.67 -9.25
C ALA A 226 0.50 23.30 -7.92
N GLY A 227 1.36 24.31 -7.99
CA GLY A 227 1.96 24.94 -6.82
C GLY A 227 2.84 23.96 -6.03
N TYR A 228 2.51 23.78 -4.74
CA TYR A 228 3.18 22.83 -3.84
C TYR A 228 2.58 21.41 -3.89
N THR A 229 1.61 21.16 -4.76
CA THR A 229 0.91 19.88 -4.85
C THR A 229 1.08 19.23 -6.22
N ASN A 230 1.05 17.90 -6.24
CA ASN A 230 1.10 17.09 -7.45
C ASN A 230 -0.27 16.44 -7.67
N ARG A 231 -0.83 16.61 -8.86
CA ARG A 231 -2.12 16.00 -9.27
C ARG A 231 -1.83 14.85 -10.22
N ASN A 232 -2.23 13.63 -9.84
CA ASN A 232 -2.15 12.46 -10.71
C ASN A 232 -3.37 12.41 -11.62
N VAL A 233 -3.15 12.35 -12.93
CA VAL A 233 -4.19 12.37 -13.95
C VAL A 233 -3.89 11.35 -15.04
N ILE A 234 -4.87 11.15 -15.92
CA ILE A 234 -4.69 10.53 -17.22
C ILE A 234 -4.80 11.67 -18.24
N LEU A 235 -3.71 11.92 -18.96
CA LEU A 235 -3.59 13.00 -19.94
C LEU A 235 -3.74 12.41 -21.33
N HIS A 236 -4.64 12.96 -22.14
CA HIS A 236 -4.84 12.62 -23.54
C HIS A 236 -4.40 13.82 -24.40
N ILE A 237 -3.57 13.57 -25.40
CA ILE A 237 -3.00 14.58 -26.29
C ILE A 237 -3.27 14.15 -27.73
N ALA A 238 -4.01 14.98 -28.45
CA ALA A 238 -4.31 14.81 -29.86
C ALA A 238 -4.01 16.13 -30.60
N ASP A 239 -2.87 16.14 -31.29
CA ASP A 239 -2.37 17.28 -32.05
C ASP A 239 -2.21 18.53 -31.19
N THR A 240 -3.07 19.52 -31.38
CA THR A 240 -3.03 20.79 -30.63
C THR A 240 -3.94 20.79 -29.40
N GLU A 241 -4.71 19.71 -29.17
CA GLU A 241 -5.64 19.61 -28.06
C GLU A 241 -5.13 18.64 -27.00
N ALA A 242 -5.21 19.08 -25.73
CA ALA A 242 -5.00 18.21 -24.59
C ALA A 242 -6.23 18.21 -23.69
N THR A 243 -6.61 17.01 -23.25
CA THR A 243 -7.69 16.77 -22.30
C THR A 243 -7.18 15.88 -21.18
N LEU A 244 -7.76 16.01 -19.99
CA LEU A 244 -7.37 15.21 -18.84
C LEU A 244 -8.58 14.66 -18.10
N TRP A 245 -8.36 13.53 -17.43
CA TRP A 245 -9.26 13.02 -16.42
C TRP A 245 -8.48 12.72 -15.16
N GLN A 246 -9.00 13.16 -14.01
CA GLN A 246 -8.42 12.84 -12.70
C GLN A 246 -9.12 11.61 -12.11
N PRO A 247 -8.39 10.52 -11.86
CA PRO A 247 -8.90 9.40 -11.08
C PRO A 247 -9.36 9.83 -9.68
N PRO A 248 -10.49 9.29 -9.16
CA PRO A 248 -11.02 9.69 -7.85
C PRO A 248 -10.06 9.47 -6.68
N THR A 249 -9.18 8.46 -6.77
CA THR A 249 -8.19 8.15 -5.74
C THR A 249 -6.83 7.87 -6.36
N GLN A 250 -5.77 8.04 -5.57
CA GLN A 250 -4.42 7.66 -6.00
C GLN A 250 -4.32 6.16 -6.30
N ASP A 251 -5.05 5.31 -5.60
CA ASP A 251 -5.02 3.87 -5.81
C ASP A 251 -5.58 3.47 -7.19
N ILE A 252 -6.69 4.10 -7.62
CA ILE A 252 -7.22 3.92 -8.97
C ILE A 252 -6.17 4.33 -10.01
N TRP A 253 -5.44 5.43 -9.77
CA TRP A 253 -4.34 5.84 -10.66
C TRP A 253 -3.22 4.80 -10.71
N ARG A 254 -2.84 4.18 -9.57
CA ARG A 254 -1.84 3.09 -9.54
C ARG A 254 -2.31 1.88 -10.36
N TRP A 255 -3.57 1.47 -10.22
CA TRP A 255 -4.14 0.40 -11.05
C TRP A 255 -4.15 0.75 -12.54
N ILE A 256 -4.39 2.01 -12.91
CA ILE A 256 -4.31 2.46 -14.31
C ILE A 256 -2.87 2.40 -14.84
N VAL A 257 -1.87 2.74 -14.02
CA VAL A 257 -0.45 2.59 -14.39
C VAL A 257 -0.08 1.12 -14.61
N VAL A 258 -0.57 0.21 -13.77
CA VAL A 258 -0.44 -1.25 -13.98
C VAL A 258 -1.05 -1.63 -15.33
N GLY A 259 -2.28 -1.20 -15.59
CA GLY A 259 -2.98 -1.47 -16.85
C GLY A 259 -2.26 -0.96 -18.09
N GLN A 260 -1.74 0.27 -18.03
CA GLN A 260 -0.96 0.87 -19.11
C GLN A 260 0.34 0.10 -19.37
N THR A 261 1.01 -0.36 -18.31
CA THR A 261 2.23 -1.19 -18.43
C THR A 261 1.93 -2.54 -19.09
N LEU A 262 0.85 -3.22 -18.65
CA LEU A 262 0.41 -4.49 -19.25
C LEU A 262 0.00 -4.31 -20.71
N ALA A 263 -0.70 -3.22 -21.05
CA ALA A 263 -1.10 -2.91 -22.43
C ALA A 263 0.10 -2.68 -23.37
N GLN A 264 1.26 -2.31 -22.81
CA GLN A 264 2.52 -2.18 -23.56
C GLN A 264 3.31 -3.50 -23.67
N GLY A 265 2.80 -4.58 -23.06
CA GLY A 265 3.49 -5.87 -22.99
C GLY A 265 4.64 -5.90 -21.99
N ASP A 266 4.70 -4.93 -21.07
CA ASP A 266 5.76 -4.83 -20.07
C ASP A 266 5.38 -5.58 -18.77
N GLN A 267 6.40 -6.08 -18.07
CA GLN A 267 6.22 -6.68 -16.76
C GLN A 267 5.90 -5.61 -15.70
N VAL A 268 5.00 -5.96 -14.77
CA VAL A 268 4.62 -5.13 -13.61
C VAL A 268 5.26 -5.60 -12.30
N LEU A 269 5.82 -6.81 -12.31
CA LEU A 269 6.52 -7.46 -11.20
C LEU A 269 7.80 -8.11 -11.72
N ARG A 270 8.82 -8.17 -10.86
CA ARG A 270 9.99 -9.01 -11.05
C ARG A 270 10.13 -9.92 -9.84
N TYR A 271 10.31 -11.22 -10.07
CA TYR A 271 10.56 -12.19 -9.02
C TYR A 271 11.84 -12.96 -9.30
N ASP A 272 12.72 -13.03 -8.30
CA ASP A 272 13.92 -13.87 -8.32
C ASP A 272 13.72 -15.05 -7.35
N PRO A 273 13.47 -16.27 -7.86
CA PRO A 273 13.27 -17.45 -7.02
C PRO A 273 14.49 -17.79 -6.14
N ALA A 274 15.70 -17.49 -6.60
CA ALA A 274 16.92 -17.84 -5.86
C ALA A 274 17.07 -17.04 -4.55
N SER A 275 16.62 -15.79 -4.56
CA SER A 275 16.63 -14.91 -3.39
C SER A 275 15.25 -14.70 -2.76
N SER A 276 14.20 -15.33 -3.31
CA SER A 276 12.80 -15.12 -2.91
C SER A 276 12.39 -13.64 -2.94
N ARG A 277 13.00 -12.86 -3.84
CA ARG A 277 12.83 -11.41 -3.90
C ARG A 277 11.79 -11.02 -4.93
N LEU A 278 10.77 -10.30 -4.49
CA LEU A 278 9.77 -9.65 -5.32
C LEU A 278 10.01 -8.13 -5.38
N ASP A 279 10.09 -7.57 -6.58
CA ASP A 279 10.08 -6.13 -6.82
C ASP A 279 8.83 -5.74 -7.63
N PHE A 280 8.13 -4.69 -7.20
CA PHE A 280 7.10 -4.05 -8.02
C PHE A 280 7.74 -3.06 -9.00
N LEU A 281 7.47 -3.22 -10.30
CA LEU A 281 8.00 -2.35 -11.36
C LEU A 281 7.08 -1.15 -11.66
N THR A 282 5.92 -1.12 -11.02
CA THR A 282 4.95 -0.03 -11.01
C THR A 282 4.58 0.29 -9.55
N PRO A 283 4.10 1.51 -9.24
CA PRO A 283 3.59 1.82 -7.90
C PRO A 283 2.56 0.77 -7.46
N PRO A 284 2.78 0.05 -6.36
CA PRO A 284 1.93 -1.06 -5.97
C PRO A 284 0.53 -0.54 -5.62
N PRO A 285 -0.53 -1.05 -6.26
CA PRO A 285 -1.89 -0.81 -5.79
C PRO A 285 -2.07 -1.40 -4.39
N ARG A 286 -2.98 -0.84 -3.59
CA ARG A 286 -3.19 -1.18 -2.18
C ARG A 286 -3.46 -2.67 -1.98
N GLN A 287 -4.25 -3.30 -2.82
CA GLN A 287 -4.52 -4.75 -2.73
C GLN A 287 -3.25 -5.59 -2.91
N ALA A 288 -2.37 -5.22 -3.84
CA ALA A 288 -1.12 -5.96 -4.09
C ALA A 288 -0.06 -5.67 -3.02
N GLU A 289 0.04 -4.43 -2.54
CA GLU A 289 0.87 -4.07 -1.39
C GLU A 289 0.43 -4.85 -0.14
N ARG A 290 -0.90 -4.95 0.08
CA ARG A 290 -1.49 -5.75 1.16
C ARG A 290 -1.12 -7.23 1.05
N ALA A 291 -1.21 -7.81 -0.15
CA ALA A 291 -0.85 -9.20 -0.39
C ALA A 291 0.62 -9.47 -0.03
N ALA A 292 1.54 -8.62 -0.49
CA ALA A 292 2.97 -8.71 -0.19
C ALA A 292 3.27 -8.47 1.30
N LEU A 293 2.56 -7.55 1.95
CA LEU A 293 2.67 -7.29 3.39
C LEU A 293 2.20 -8.48 4.22
N ILE A 294 1.10 -9.12 3.84
CA ILE A 294 0.56 -10.29 4.54
C ILE A 294 1.49 -11.50 4.37
N ALA A 295 1.99 -11.75 3.17
CA ALA A 295 2.70 -12.99 2.84
C ALA A 295 4.23 -12.89 2.89
N GLY A 296 4.79 -11.69 3.15
CA GLY A 296 6.23 -11.46 3.02
C GLY A 296 6.80 -10.44 3.99
N THR A 297 8.11 -10.23 3.86
CA THR A 297 8.86 -9.24 4.65
C THR A 297 9.31 -8.11 3.75
N GLN A 298 8.94 -6.87 4.08
CA GLN A 298 9.34 -5.70 3.31
C GLN A 298 10.84 -5.44 3.45
N THR A 299 11.53 -5.24 2.33
CA THR A 299 12.99 -4.97 2.27
C THR A 299 13.30 -3.59 1.70
N GLY A 300 12.33 -2.99 1.01
CA GLY A 300 12.42 -1.65 0.47
C GLY A 300 11.03 -1.08 0.18
N PRO A 301 10.94 0.15 -0.33
CA PRO A 301 9.65 0.78 -0.60
C PRO A 301 8.73 -0.08 -1.44
N TRP A 302 9.28 -0.74 -2.48
CA TRP A 302 8.56 -1.58 -3.43
C TRP A 302 9.15 -2.99 -3.57
N SER A 303 9.85 -3.47 -2.53
CA SER A 303 10.54 -4.76 -2.55
C SER A 303 10.21 -5.59 -1.31
N TRP A 304 9.99 -6.88 -1.51
CA TRP A 304 9.66 -7.85 -0.46
C TRP A 304 10.42 -9.16 -0.64
N PHE A 305 10.68 -9.86 0.45
CA PHE A 305 10.94 -11.29 0.44
C PHE A 305 9.61 -12.04 0.54
N VAL A 306 9.30 -12.87 -0.46
CA VAL A 306 8.09 -13.71 -0.55
C VAL A 306 8.45 -15.08 -1.11
N ASP A 307 7.81 -16.13 -0.60
CA ASP A 307 7.92 -17.47 -1.17
C ASP A 307 7.18 -17.57 -2.52
N GLU A 308 7.44 -18.66 -3.26
CA GLU A 308 6.86 -18.89 -4.57
C GLU A 308 5.31 -18.97 -4.55
N PRO A 309 4.66 -19.66 -3.58
CA PRO A 309 3.20 -19.66 -3.48
C PRO A 309 2.60 -18.26 -3.28
N ALA A 310 3.20 -17.41 -2.44
CA ALA A 310 2.77 -16.03 -2.27
C ALA A 310 2.96 -15.21 -3.55
N TYR A 311 4.09 -15.38 -4.24
CA TYR A 311 4.35 -14.73 -5.51
C TYR A 311 3.28 -15.05 -6.55
N ASP A 312 2.88 -16.32 -6.70
CA ASP A 312 1.88 -16.73 -7.69
C ASP A 312 0.52 -16.06 -7.46
N ILE A 313 0.11 -15.91 -6.20
CA ILE A 313 -1.10 -15.17 -5.84
C ILE A 313 -0.98 -13.70 -6.22
N ILE A 314 0.14 -13.05 -5.88
CA ILE A 314 0.38 -11.63 -6.19
C ILE A 314 0.44 -11.41 -7.71
N ALA A 315 1.10 -12.30 -8.45
CA ALA A 315 1.19 -12.26 -9.90
C ALA A 315 -0.18 -12.44 -10.56
N THR A 316 -1.05 -13.29 -10.00
CA THR A 316 -2.42 -13.47 -10.47
C THR A 316 -3.27 -12.21 -10.28
N LEU A 317 -3.10 -11.51 -9.14
CA LEU A 317 -3.81 -10.25 -8.87
C LEU A 317 -3.38 -9.13 -9.81
N MET A 318 -2.08 -9.01 -10.05
CA MET A 318 -1.48 -7.94 -10.85
C MET A 318 -1.58 -8.19 -12.36
N GLY A 319 -1.71 -9.45 -12.77
CA GLY A 319 -1.66 -9.87 -14.18
C GLY A 319 -0.24 -10.09 -14.68
N ARG A 320 -0.14 -10.79 -15.82
CA ARG A 320 1.11 -11.00 -16.57
C ARG A 320 0.93 -10.41 -17.98
N PRO A 321 1.98 -9.84 -18.61
CA PRO A 321 1.89 -9.43 -20.00
C PRO A 321 1.51 -10.64 -20.87
N GLN A 322 0.63 -10.41 -21.85
CA GLN A 322 0.19 -11.42 -22.82
C GLN A 322 1.24 -11.67 -23.89
#